data_AF-A0A8T0HQU0-F1
#
_entry.id   AF-A0A8T0HQU0-F1
#
_cell.length_a   1.000
_cell.length_b   1.000
_cell.length_c   1.000
_cell.angle_alpha   90.00
_cell.angle_beta   90.00
_cell.angle_gamma   90.00
#
_symmetry.space_group_name_H-M   'P 1'
#
loop_
_entity.id
_entity.type
_entity.pdbx_description
1 polymer ?
#
loop_
_entity_poly.entity_id
_entity_poly.type
_entity_poly.pdbx_seq_one_letter_code
_entity_poly.pdbx_strand_id
1 'polypeptide(L)'
;MAIEGWQPQEDGLQEICKLLEQYRLPIVDQSCIWQKHQRCSQLPDFNNYLAFILCRAEGDVVNIRQAARLLLKNNFKSSYHLIQPAHLQYMKAEVVPCLGSLDFGIRTTVGTIISKDLPKILDSEVPGFADRPIAIFILRLLQALFINMGTYLQGFFH
;
A
#
# COMPACT_ATOMS: atom_id res chain seq x y z
N MET A 1 -12.96 19.84 0.59
CA MET A 1 -12.87 19.32 1.97
C MET A 1 -11.57 18.55 2.05
N ALA A 2 -10.61 19.06 2.81
CA ALA A 2 -9.34 18.38 3.00
C ALA A 2 -9.63 17.04 3.69
N ILE A 3 -9.19 15.95 3.07
CA ILE A 3 -9.18 14.64 3.68
C ILE A 3 -8.18 14.79 4.82
N GLU A 4 -8.62 14.79 6.08
CA GLU A 4 -7.71 14.63 7.22
C GLU A 4 -7.15 13.20 7.14
N GLY A 5 -6.20 13.03 6.22
CA GLY A 5 -5.59 11.77 5.87
C GLY A 5 -4.58 11.43 6.93
N TRP A 6 -4.70 10.22 7.47
CA TRP A 6 -3.71 9.60 8.33
C TRP A 6 -2.27 9.92 7.86
N GLN A 7 -1.38 10.23 8.81
CA GLN A 7 0.03 10.45 8.56
C GLN A 7 0.85 9.52 9.45
N PRO A 8 1.97 8.96 8.95
CA PRO A 8 2.82 8.11 9.77
C PRO A 8 3.43 8.92 10.91
N GLN A 9 3.34 8.41 12.13
CA GLN A 9 4.14 8.91 13.24
C GLN A 9 5.56 8.35 13.13
N GLU A 10 6.56 9.19 13.42
CA GLU A 10 7.97 8.81 13.26
C GLU A 10 8.35 7.61 14.14
N ASP A 11 7.91 7.60 15.41
CA ASP A 11 8.15 6.49 16.34
C ASP A 11 7.54 5.17 15.83
N GLY A 12 6.29 5.23 15.33
CA GLY A 12 5.60 4.07 14.77
C GLY A 12 6.27 3.55 13.50
N LEU A 13 6.69 4.45 12.62
CA LEU A 13 7.42 4.10 11.40
C LEU A 13 8.74 3.42 11.72
N GLN A 14 9.52 3.94 12.68
CA GLN A 14 10.76 3.33 13.12
C GLN A 14 10.55 1.94 13.73
N GLU A 15 9.51 1.76 14.55
CA GLU A 15 9.19 0.45 15.14
C GLU A 15 8.85 -0.57 14.06
N ILE A 16 8.04 -0.20 13.07
CA ILE A 16 7.62 -1.08 11.99
C ILE A 16 8.80 -1.38 11.06
N CYS A 17 9.64 -0.41 10.72
CA CYS A 17 10.86 -0.66 9.95
C CYS A 17 11.80 -1.66 10.66
N LYS A 18 12.01 -1.51 11.97
CA LYS A 18 12.80 -2.47 12.77
C LYS A 18 12.17 -3.87 12.76
N LEU A 19 10.84 -3.97 12.83
CA LEU A 19 10.13 -5.25 12.73
C LEU A 19 10.36 -5.91 11.36
N LEU A 20 10.25 -5.15 10.28
CA LEU A 20 10.43 -5.62 8.91
C LEU A 20 11.88 -6.08 8.64
N GLU A 21 12.86 -5.41 9.23
CA GLU A 21 14.26 -5.83 9.20
C GLU A 21 14.47 -7.15 9.94
N GLN A 22 13.88 -7.29 11.13
CA GLN A 22 13.97 -8.52 11.93
C GLN A 22 13.30 -9.71 11.22
N TYR A 23 12.18 -9.48 10.54
CA TYR A 23 11.45 -10.50 9.77
C TYR A 23 12.29 -11.17 8.67
N ARG A 24 13.39 -10.53 8.25
CA ARG A 24 14.32 -11.04 7.25
C ARG A 24 15.48 -11.86 7.79
N LEU A 25 15.78 -11.76 9.08
CA LEU A 25 16.99 -12.36 9.64
C LEU A 25 16.71 -13.82 10.04
N PRO A 26 17.46 -14.80 9.53
CA PRO A 26 17.26 -16.21 9.87
C PRO A 26 17.67 -16.56 11.32
N ILE A 27 18.39 -15.65 12.00
CA ILE A 27 19.02 -15.87 13.32
C ILE A 27 18.15 -15.36 14.48
N VAL A 28 17.09 -14.60 14.21
CA VAL A 28 16.25 -14.01 15.27
C VAL A 28 15.24 -15.05 15.77
N ASP A 29 15.00 -15.09 17.08
CA ASP A 29 13.96 -15.91 17.70
C ASP A 29 12.59 -15.60 17.05
N GLN A 30 12.14 -16.52 16.20
CA GLN A 30 10.91 -16.38 15.42
C GLN A 30 9.70 -16.14 16.32
N SER A 31 9.74 -16.60 17.57
CA SER A 31 8.70 -16.42 18.58
C SER A 31 8.55 -14.94 18.98
N CYS A 32 9.67 -14.25 19.16
CA CYS A 32 9.70 -12.82 19.52
C CYS A 32 9.23 -11.94 18.36
N ILE A 33 9.65 -12.26 17.12
CA ILE A 33 9.16 -11.56 15.92
C ILE A 33 7.66 -11.75 15.76
N TRP A 34 7.17 -12.98 15.95
CA TRP A 34 5.75 -13.29 15.83
C TRP A 34 4.91 -12.54 16.88
N GLN A 35 5.37 -12.47 18.13
CA GLN A 35 4.70 -11.68 19.17
C GLN A 35 4.63 -10.19 18.83
N LYS A 36 5.74 -9.61 18.35
CA LYS A 36 5.76 -8.20 17.92
C LYS A 36 4.82 -7.95 16.74
N HIS A 37 4.83 -8.81 15.73
CA HIS A 37 3.88 -8.74 14.63
C HIS A 37 2.44 -8.82 15.14
N GLN A 38 2.14 -9.75 16.05
CA GLN A 38 0.80 -9.89 16.61
C GLN A 38 0.35 -8.62 17.33
N ARG A 39 1.25 -7.97 18.08
CA ARG A 39 0.99 -6.68 18.73
C ARG A 39 0.73 -5.57 17.71
N CYS A 40 1.59 -5.44 16.71
CA CYS A 40 1.43 -4.43 15.66
C CYS A 40 0.17 -4.66 14.82
N SER A 41 -0.22 -5.90 14.56
CA SER A 41 -1.42 -6.26 13.80
C SER A 41 -2.73 -5.86 14.51
N GLN A 42 -2.71 -5.66 15.84
CA GLN A 42 -3.85 -5.10 16.57
C GLN A 42 -4.00 -3.59 16.38
N LEU A 43 -2.97 -2.89 15.86
CA LEU A 43 -3.06 -1.46 15.61
C LEU A 43 -3.96 -1.21 14.38
N PRO A 44 -4.98 -0.34 14.51
CA PRO A 44 -5.94 -0.11 13.43
C PRO A 44 -5.31 0.48 12.17
N ASP A 45 -4.19 1.18 12.32
CA ASP A 45 -3.43 1.85 11.27
C ASP A 45 -2.16 1.12 10.84
N PHE A 46 -1.92 -0.10 11.33
CA PHE A 46 -0.77 -0.90 10.92
C PHE A 46 -0.66 -1.06 9.41
N ASN A 47 -1.80 -1.31 8.75
CA ASN A 47 -1.85 -1.45 7.29
C ASN A 47 -1.55 -0.13 6.56
N ASN A 48 -1.84 1.02 7.17
CA ASN A 48 -1.47 2.33 6.61
C ASN A 48 0.06 2.51 6.61
N TYR A 49 0.74 2.14 7.69
CA TYR A 49 2.21 2.15 7.74
C TYR A 49 2.82 1.22 6.68
N LEU A 50 2.29 0.00 6.54
CA LEU A 50 2.78 -0.94 5.52
C LEU A 50 2.57 -0.41 4.09
N ALA A 51 1.42 0.23 3.82
CA ALA A 51 1.14 0.86 2.54
C ALA A 51 2.07 2.07 2.28
N PHE A 52 2.30 2.90 3.30
CA PHE A 52 3.22 4.03 3.23
C PHE A 52 4.65 3.57 2.91
N ILE A 53 5.17 2.58 3.65
CA ILE A 53 6.51 2.02 3.42
C ILE A 53 6.62 1.40 2.03
N LEU A 54 5.57 0.69 1.57
CA LEU A 54 5.54 0.11 0.22
C LEU A 54 5.65 1.18 -0.87
N CYS A 55 4.93 2.29 -0.72
CA CYS A 55 4.77 3.31 -1.75
C CYS A 55 5.88 4.36 -1.74
N ARG A 56 6.39 4.73 -0.56
CA ARG A 56 7.26 5.90 -0.36
C ARG A 56 8.66 5.61 0.17
N ALA A 57 8.99 4.38 0.58
CA ALA A 57 10.35 4.09 1.03
C ALA A 57 11.32 4.19 -0.16
N GLU A 58 12.27 5.13 -0.14
CA GLU A 58 13.30 5.34 -1.17
C GLU A 58 14.69 4.85 -0.70
N GLY A 59 15.58 4.46 -1.63
CA GLY A 59 16.96 4.01 -1.33
C GLY A 59 17.17 2.50 -1.14
N ASP A 60 18.23 2.10 -0.41
CA ASP A 60 18.71 0.71 -0.18
C ASP A 60 17.79 -0.17 0.70
N VAL A 61 16.54 0.24 0.88
CA VAL A 61 15.53 -0.45 1.69
C VAL A 61 14.59 -1.33 0.85
N VAL A 62 15.02 -1.75 -0.35
CA VAL A 62 14.29 -2.70 -1.23
C VAL A 62 13.78 -3.91 -0.45
N ASN A 63 14.60 -4.36 0.51
CA ASN A 63 14.33 -5.49 1.39
C ASN A 63 13.20 -5.22 2.41
N ILE A 64 13.14 -4.03 3.01
CA ILE A 64 12.08 -3.61 3.94
C ILE A 64 10.77 -3.44 3.16
N ARG A 65 10.84 -2.85 1.96
CA ARG A 65 9.70 -2.68 1.06
C ARG A 65 9.08 -4.04 0.67
N GLN A 66 9.91 -5.05 0.40
CA GLN A 66 9.45 -6.41 0.12
C GLN A 66 8.78 -7.09 1.32
N ALA A 67 9.32 -6.92 2.53
CA ALA A 67 8.70 -7.43 3.75
C ALA A 67 7.35 -6.75 4.02
N ALA A 68 7.29 -5.41 3.87
CA ALA A 68 6.06 -4.63 4.02
C ALA A 68 4.97 -5.13 3.07
N ARG A 69 5.33 -5.34 1.80
CA ARG A 69 4.44 -5.93 0.80
C ARG A 69 3.88 -7.28 1.21
N LEU A 70 4.73 -8.20 1.66
CA LEU A 70 4.32 -9.56 1.98
C LEU A 70 3.32 -9.57 3.14
N LEU A 71 3.60 -8.79 4.19
CA LEU A 71 2.71 -8.63 5.33
C LEU A 71 1.40 -7.95 4.94
N LEU A 72 1.45 -6.86 4.17
CA LEU A 72 0.25 -6.16 3.72
C LEU A 72 -0.68 -7.07 2.91
N LYS A 73 -0.12 -7.85 1.99
CA LYS A 73 -0.86 -8.83 1.19
C LYS A 73 -1.50 -9.92 2.07
N ASN A 74 -0.75 -10.42 3.05
CA ASN A 74 -1.27 -11.43 3.98
C ASN A 74 -2.42 -10.86 4.81
N ASN A 75 -2.28 -9.65 5.33
CA ASN A 75 -3.29 -8.96 6.14
C ASN A 75 -4.57 -8.70 5.35
N PHE A 76 -4.48 -8.28 4.08
CA PHE A 76 -5.66 -8.17 3.24
C PHE A 76 -6.33 -9.53 3.03
N LYS A 77 -5.56 -10.59 2.75
CA LYS A 77 -6.14 -11.93 2.56
C LYS A 77 -6.86 -12.44 3.81
N SER A 78 -6.32 -12.23 5.00
CA SER A 78 -6.85 -12.78 6.26
C SER A 78 -7.89 -11.89 6.94
N SER A 79 -7.77 -10.56 6.80
CA SER A 79 -8.38 -9.61 7.72
C SER A 79 -9.00 -8.39 7.02
N TYR A 80 -9.21 -8.45 5.69
CA TYR A 80 -9.83 -7.36 4.90
C TYR A 80 -11.07 -6.76 5.56
N HIS A 81 -11.97 -7.61 6.04
CA HIS A 81 -13.26 -7.21 6.62
C HIS A 81 -13.14 -6.41 7.93
N LEU A 82 -11.98 -6.46 8.59
CA LEU A 82 -11.69 -5.75 9.83
C LEU A 82 -11.06 -4.37 9.58
N ILE A 83 -10.69 -4.08 8.33
CA ILE A 83 -10.06 -2.81 7.96
C ILE A 83 -11.14 -1.73 7.91
N GLN A 84 -10.98 -0.68 8.72
CA GLN A 84 -11.95 0.40 8.77
C GLN A 84 -11.93 1.22 7.46
N PRO A 85 -13.07 1.78 7.02
CA PRO A 85 -13.17 2.52 5.76
C PRO A 85 -12.16 3.67 5.59
N ALA A 86 -11.81 4.37 6.67
CA ALA A 86 -10.85 5.47 6.64
C ALA A 86 -9.43 5.00 6.26
N HIS A 87 -8.96 3.89 6.84
CA HIS A 87 -7.67 3.27 6.51
C HIS A 87 -7.68 2.73 5.07
N LEU A 88 -8.81 2.20 4.64
CA LEU A 88 -9.00 1.69 3.30
C LEU A 88 -8.94 2.81 2.23
N GLN A 89 -9.51 3.98 2.52
CA GLN A 89 -9.41 5.19 1.69
C GLN A 89 -7.98 5.74 1.64
N TYR A 90 -7.29 5.79 2.79
CA TYR A 90 -5.88 6.19 2.84
C TYR A 90 -5.02 5.28 1.97
N MET A 91 -5.13 3.96 2.16
CA MET A 91 -4.37 2.99 1.38
C MET A 91 -4.65 3.13 -0.12
N LYS A 92 -5.92 3.34 -0.53
CA LYS A 92 -6.27 3.63 -1.93
C LYS A 92 -5.52 4.86 -2.46
N ALA A 93 -5.52 5.95 -1.70
CA ALA A 93 -4.87 7.20 -2.10
C ALA A 93 -3.35 7.05 -2.27
N GLU A 94 -2.71 6.20 -1.45
CA GLU A 94 -1.27 5.92 -1.56
C GLU A 94 -0.93 4.95 -2.69
N VAL A 95 -1.69 3.86 -2.85
CA VAL A 95 -1.33 2.80 -3.81
C VAL A 95 -1.70 3.13 -5.25
N VAL A 96 -2.77 3.90 -5.50
CA VAL A 96 -3.22 4.21 -6.87
C VAL A 96 -2.16 4.96 -7.68
N PRO A 97 -1.50 6.02 -7.15
CA PRO A 97 -0.40 6.70 -7.85
C PRO A 97 0.76 5.77 -8.21
N CYS A 98 1.04 4.76 -7.38
CA CYS A 98 2.14 3.83 -7.58
C CYS A 98 1.97 2.88 -8.78
N LEU A 99 0.78 2.81 -9.40
CA LEU A 99 0.59 2.12 -10.68
C LEU A 99 1.44 2.74 -11.81
N GLY A 100 1.72 4.04 -11.74
CA GLY A 100 2.60 4.75 -12.66
C GLY A 100 4.09 4.72 -12.27
N SER A 101 4.46 4.01 -11.19
CA SER A 101 5.84 3.99 -10.72
C SER A 101 6.79 3.40 -11.77
N LEU A 102 7.98 3.98 -11.91
CA LEU A 102 9.06 3.45 -12.75
C LEU A 102 9.61 2.13 -12.19
N ASP A 103 9.47 1.90 -10.88
CA ASP A 103 9.87 0.67 -10.21
C ASP A 103 8.90 -0.49 -10.57
N PHE A 104 9.40 -1.44 -11.35
CA PHE A 104 8.64 -2.62 -11.78
C PHE A 104 8.11 -3.46 -10.61
N GLY A 105 8.87 -3.54 -9.51
CA GLY A 105 8.52 -4.30 -8.32
C GLY A 105 7.33 -3.67 -7.58
N ILE A 106 7.36 -2.34 -7.40
CA ILE A 106 6.23 -1.57 -6.86
C ILE A 106 5.01 -1.73 -7.77
N ARG A 107 5.16 -1.47 -9.07
CA ARG A 107 4.04 -1.48 -10.03
C ARG A 107 3.32 -2.83 -10.08
N THR A 108 4.07 -3.93 -10.18
CA THR A 108 3.51 -5.30 -10.20
C THR A 108 2.79 -5.65 -8.89
N THR A 109 3.37 -5.24 -7.77
CA THR A 109 2.82 -5.48 -6.44
C THR A 109 1.50 -4.76 -6.24
N VAL A 110 1.51 -3.45 -6.50
CA VAL A 110 0.34 -2.59 -6.39
C VAL A 110 -0.76 -3.06 -7.31
N GLY A 111 -0.43 -3.44 -8.55
CA GLY A 111 -1.38 -4.05 -9.48
C GLY A 111 -2.02 -5.34 -8.94
N THR A 112 -1.24 -6.18 -8.26
CA THR A 112 -1.76 -7.41 -7.64
C THR A 112 -2.71 -7.11 -6.47
N ILE A 113 -2.31 -6.20 -5.56
CA ILE A 113 -3.13 -5.81 -4.41
C ILE A 113 -4.45 -5.20 -4.90
N ILE A 114 -4.38 -4.27 -5.87
CA ILE A 114 -5.57 -3.63 -6.44
C ILE A 114 -6.47 -4.66 -7.13
N SER A 115 -5.90 -5.56 -7.94
CA SER A 115 -6.68 -6.50 -8.76
C SER A 115 -7.28 -7.66 -7.98
N LYS A 116 -6.61 -8.16 -6.93
CA LYS A 116 -7.07 -9.34 -6.19
C LYS A 116 -7.74 -8.99 -4.88
N ASP A 117 -7.16 -8.05 -4.15
CA ASP A 117 -7.49 -7.83 -2.75
C ASP A 117 -8.34 -6.57 -2.54
N LEU A 118 -8.32 -5.65 -3.51
CA LEU A 118 -9.05 -4.39 -3.53
C LEU A 118 -10.27 -4.24 -4.50
N PRO A 119 -10.83 -5.27 -5.17
CA PRO A 119 -12.01 -5.09 -6.03
C PRO A 119 -13.19 -4.41 -5.33
N LYS A 120 -13.42 -4.74 -4.04
CA LYS A 120 -14.53 -4.20 -3.25
C LYS A 120 -14.51 -2.67 -3.06
N ILE A 121 -13.36 -2.00 -3.25
CA ILE A 121 -13.30 -0.52 -3.23
C ILE A 121 -13.62 0.07 -4.61
N LEU A 122 -13.08 -0.52 -5.66
CA LEU A 122 -13.28 -0.02 -7.02
C LEU A 122 -14.74 -0.20 -7.48
N ASP A 123 -15.42 -1.20 -6.94
CA ASP A 123 -16.86 -1.43 -7.17
C ASP A 123 -17.75 -0.43 -6.42
N SER A 124 -17.26 0.23 -5.35
CA SER A 124 -18.08 1.13 -4.52
C SER A 124 -18.40 2.49 -5.17
N GLU A 125 -17.73 2.84 -6.27
CA GLU A 125 -17.99 4.10 -6.99
C GLU A 125 -18.97 3.94 -8.18
N VAL A 126 -19.34 2.72 -8.58
CA VAL A 126 -20.27 2.52 -9.70
C VAL A 126 -21.20 1.31 -9.46
N PRO A 127 -22.45 1.52 -9.00
CA PRO A 127 -23.43 0.44 -8.91
C PRO A 127 -23.74 -0.10 -10.32
N GLY A 128 -23.46 -1.38 -10.58
CA GLY A 128 -23.86 -2.09 -11.80
C GLY A 128 -22.75 -2.54 -12.76
N PHE A 129 -21.46 -2.47 -12.39
CA PHE A 129 -20.33 -2.76 -13.29
C PHE A 129 -19.47 -3.99 -12.89
N ALA A 130 -20.09 -5.00 -12.25
CA ALA A 130 -19.44 -6.14 -11.61
C ALA A 130 -18.63 -7.10 -12.54
N ASP A 131 -18.63 -6.92 -13.87
CA ASP A 131 -18.14 -7.96 -14.80
C ASP A 131 -16.79 -7.69 -15.47
N ARG A 132 -16.10 -6.55 -15.25
CA ARG A 132 -14.89 -6.22 -16.03
C ARG A 132 -13.76 -5.57 -15.22
N PRO A 133 -13.04 -6.33 -14.37
CA PRO A 133 -11.89 -5.83 -13.59
C PRO A 133 -10.77 -5.25 -14.48
N ILE A 134 -10.62 -5.76 -15.70
CA ILE A 134 -9.59 -5.31 -16.66
C ILE A 134 -9.90 -3.89 -17.17
N ALA A 135 -11.17 -3.55 -17.40
CA ALA A 135 -11.54 -2.24 -17.94
C ALA A 135 -11.35 -1.11 -16.91
N ILE A 136 -11.66 -1.38 -15.65
CA ILE A 136 -11.40 -0.44 -14.54
C ILE A 136 -9.90 -0.24 -14.36
N PHE A 137 -9.12 -1.32 -14.42
CA PHE A 137 -7.67 -1.25 -14.36
C PHE A 137 -7.10 -0.37 -15.49
N ILE A 138 -7.56 -0.57 -16.73
CA ILE A 138 -7.12 0.24 -17.88
C ILE A 138 -7.52 1.71 -17.73
N LEU A 139 -8.74 2.01 -17.27
CA LEU A 139 -9.21 3.39 -17.09
C LEU A 139 -8.44 4.11 -15.97
N ARG A 140 -8.20 3.44 -14.84
CA ARG A 140 -7.41 3.98 -13.72
C ARG A 140 -5.93 4.09 -14.06
N LEU A 141 -5.39 3.15 -14.82
CA LEU A 141 -4.03 3.21 -15.36
C LEU A 141 -3.89 4.41 -16.31
N LEU A 142 -4.86 4.64 -17.20
CA LEU A 142 -4.91 5.83 -18.06
C LEU A 142 -5.00 7.13 -17.26
N GLN A 143 -5.85 7.17 -16.22
CA GLN A 143 -5.95 8.34 -15.33
C GLN A 143 -4.64 8.59 -14.57
N ALA A 144 -4.01 7.55 -14.02
CA ALA A 144 -2.74 7.66 -13.30
C ALA A 144 -1.58 8.10 -14.23
N LEU A 145 -1.56 7.62 -15.48
CA LEU A 145 -0.61 8.06 -16.51
C LEU A 145 -0.86 9.52 -16.92
N PHE A 146 -2.12 9.94 -17.03
CA PHE A 146 -2.49 11.31 -17.38
C PHE A 146 -2.12 12.31 -16.27
N ILE A 147 -2.36 11.96 -15.00
CA ILE A 147 -1.99 12.78 -13.84
C ILE A 147 -0.47 12.96 -13.76
N ASN A 148 0.31 11.89 -14.00
CA ASN A 148 1.77 11.99 -14.07
C ASN A 148 2.23 12.89 -15.23
N MET A 149 1.63 12.80 -16.42
CA MET A 149 1.98 13.69 -17.54
C MET A 149 1.75 15.17 -17.23
N GLY A 150 0.74 15.51 -16.41
CA GLY A 150 0.49 16.88 -15.96
C GLY A 150 1.61 17.43 -15.08
N THR A 151 2.21 16.61 -14.20
CA THR A 151 3.33 17.03 -13.35
C THR A 151 4.64 17.19 -14.13
N TYR A 152 4.86 16.42 -15.20
CA TYR A 152 6.01 16.59 -16.09
C TYR A 152 5.98 17.89 -16.90
N LEU A 153 4.80 18.36 -17.31
CA LEU A 153 4.67 19.64 -18.02
C LEU A 153 4.87 20.86 -17.11
N GLN A 154 4.54 20.73 -15.82
CA GLN A 154 4.69 21.81 -14.85
C GLN A 154 6.16 22.03 -14.41
N GLY A 155 7.02 21.02 -14.56
CA GLY A 155 8.47 21.14 -14.39
C GLY A 155 9.23 21.67 -15.62
N PHE A 156 8.56 21.85 -16.76
CA PHE A 156 9.15 22.37 -18.00
C PHE A 156 8.89 23.88 -18.20
N PHE A 157 8.05 24.49 -17.36
CA PHE A 157 7.66 25.91 -17.42
C PHE A 157 8.21 26.75 -16.26
N HIS A 158 9.31 26.32 -15.61
CA HIS A 158 10.05 27.15 -14.65
C HIS A 158 11.52 27.23 -15.02
#